data_AF-A0A957DIR4-F1
#
_entry.id   AF-A0A957DIR4-F1
#
_cell.length_a   1.000
_cell.length_b   1.000
_cell.length_c   1.000
_cell.angle_alpha   90.00
_cell.angle_beta   90.00
_cell.angle_gamma   90.00
#
_symmetry.space_group_name_H-M   'P 1'
#
loop_
_entity.id
_entity.type
_entity.pdbx_description
1 polymer ?
#
loop_
_entity_poly.entity_id
_entity_poly.type
_entity_poly.pdbx_seq_one_letter_code
_entity_poly.pdbx_strand_id
1 'polypeptide(L)' 'RPLFLEGEAGVGKTEIAKVIANMLDTDLIRLQCYEGLDVNHAVYEWNYTRQMLHIRLLEARGERPQEAELFGKEF' A
#
# COMPACT_ATOMS: atom_id res chain seq x y z
N ARG A 1 -10.10 13.84 8.86
CA ARG A 1 -9.88 13.43 10.28
C ARG A 1 -10.07 11.92 10.34
N PRO A 2 -9.23 11.17 11.08
CA PRO A 2 -9.41 9.72 11.20
C PRO A 2 -10.70 9.37 11.94
N LEU A 3 -11.31 8.25 11.57
CA LEU A 3 -12.55 7.73 12.16
C LEU A 3 -12.28 6.36 12.77
N PHE A 4 -12.75 6.15 14.00
CA PHE A 4 -12.74 4.86 14.68
C PHE A 4 -14.19 4.35 14.78
N LEU A 5 -14.43 3.09 14.45
CA LEU A 5 -15.75 2.48 14.44
C LEU A 5 -15.78 1.26 15.37
N GLU A 6 -16.63 1.31 16.40
CA GLU A 6 -16.82 0.25 17.38
C GLU A 6 -18.24 -0.32 17.30
N GLY A 7 -18.43 -1.58 17.68
CA GLY A 7 -19.74 -2.22 17.76
C GLY A 7 -19.63 -3.75 17.75
N GLU A 8 -20.74 -4.46 17.77
CA GLU A 8 -20.76 -5.92 17.74
C GLU A 8 -20.36 -6.51 16.38
N ALA A 9 -20.01 -7.80 16.34
CA ALA A 9 -19.77 -8.48 15.08
C ALA A 9 -21.05 -8.47 14.22
N GLY A 10 -20.93 -8.20 12.92
CA GLY A 10 -22.06 -8.23 11.99
C GLY A 10 -22.87 -6.93 11.86
N VAL A 11 -22.60 -5.88 12.65
CA VAL A 11 -23.33 -4.59 12.56
C VAL A 11 -22.98 -3.71 11.34
N GLY A 12 -22.28 -4.26 10.35
CA GLY A 12 -21.99 -3.55 9.10
C GLY A 12 -20.81 -2.57 9.13
N LYS A 13 -19.91 -2.63 10.13
CA LYS A 13 -18.71 -1.77 10.20
C LYS A 13 -17.88 -1.76 8.91
N THR A 14 -17.71 -2.92 8.27
CA THR A 14 -17.00 -3.03 6.99
C THR A 14 -17.77 -2.39 5.84
N GLU A 15 -19.09 -2.43 5.88
CA GLU A 15 -19.95 -1.86 4.83
C GLU A 15 -19.91 -0.34 4.84
N ILE A 16 -19.83 0.27 6.03
CA ILE A 16 -19.64 1.72 6.19
C ILE A 16 -18.41 2.20 5.40
N ALA A 17 -17.27 1.50 5.52
CA ALA A 17 -16.05 1.88 4.80
C ALA A 17 -16.22 1.82 3.27
N LYS A 18 -16.92 0.80 2.75
CA LYS A 18 -17.22 0.67 1.31
C LYS A 18 -18.13 1.78 0.81
N VAL A 19 -19.20 2.07 1.54
CA VAL A 19 -20.16 3.12 1.14
C VAL A 19 -19.50 4.49 1.14
N ILE A 20 -18.68 4.79 2.16
CA ILE A 20 -17.95 6.07 2.23
C ILE A 20 -16.97 6.19 1.06
N ALA A 21 -16.21 5.15 0.75
CA ALA A 21 -15.27 5.17 -0.39
C ALA A 21 -16.01 5.40 -1.72
N ASN A 22 -17.14 4.72 -1.93
CA ASN A 22 -17.97 4.91 -3.12
C ASN A 22 -18.58 6.32 -3.19
N MET A 23 -19.06 6.87 -2.06
CA MET A 23 -19.63 8.22 -2.01
C MET A 23 -18.60 9.31 -2.29
N LEU A 24 -17.34 9.07 -1.92
CA LEU A 24 -16.24 10.01 -2.10
C LEU A 24 -15.49 9.79 -3.43
N ASP A 25 -15.86 8.78 -4.22
CA ASP A 25 -15.18 8.36 -5.44
C ASP A 25 -13.67 8.11 -5.22
N THR A 26 -13.35 7.34 -4.17
CA THR A 26 -11.96 7.03 -3.80
C THR A 26 -11.72 5.53 -3.70
N ASP A 27 -10.48 5.11 -3.93
CA ASP A 27 -10.06 3.73 -3.68
C ASP A 27 -10.21 3.34 -2.20
N LEU A 28 -10.78 2.15 -1.94
CA LEU A 28 -10.81 1.54 -0.62
C LEU A 28 -9.65 0.54 -0.47
N ILE A 29 -8.62 0.92 0.28
CA ILE A 29 -7.49 0.03 0.62
C ILE A 29 -7.79 -0.64 1.97
N ARG A 30 -7.83 -1.98 2.00
CA ARG A 30 -8.21 -2.75 3.20
C ARG A 30 -7.02 -3.46 3.86
N LEU A 31 -6.51 -2.84 4.93
CA LEU A 31 -5.66 -3.38 6.00
C LEU A 31 -6.35 -4.43 6.89
N GLN A 32 -6.20 -5.75 6.70
CA GLN A 32 -6.68 -6.72 7.71
C GLN A 32 -5.60 -6.94 8.79
N CYS A 33 -5.86 -6.45 10.00
CA CYS A 33 -4.98 -6.68 11.15
C CYS A 33 -5.22 -8.06 11.76
N TYR A 34 -4.14 -8.77 12.05
CA TYR A 34 -4.13 -10.04 12.77
C TYR A 34 -2.90 -10.08 13.70
N GLU A 35 -2.86 -11.03 14.62
CA GLU A 35 -1.75 -11.17 15.55
C GLU A 35 -0.46 -11.55 14.82
N GLY A 36 0.61 -10.78 15.05
CA GLY A 36 1.88 -10.95 14.32
C GLY A 36 1.99 -10.17 13.00
N LEU A 37 1.00 -9.34 12.65
CA LEU A 37 1.18 -8.32 11.61
C LEU A 37 2.20 -7.27 12.10
N ASP A 38 3.35 -7.19 11.43
CA ASP A 38 4.37 -6.16 11.70
C ASP A 38 4.45 -5.12 10.57
N VAL A 39 5.29 -4.11 10.77
CA VAL A 39 5.47 -3.00 9.81
C VAL A 39 6.03 -3.48 8.47
N ASN A 40 6.93 -4.47 8.47
CA ASN A 40 7.55 -4.99 7.24
C ASN A 40 6.52 -5.77 6.38
N HIS A 41 5.57 -6.43 7.02
CA HIS A 41 4.46 -7.09 6.34
C HIS A 41 3.38 -6.11 5.89
N ALA A 42 3.08 -5.08 6.69
CA ALA A 42 2.05 -4.09 6.38
C ALA A 42 2.48 -3.10 5.30
N VAL A 43 3.73 -2.63 5.38
CA VAL A 43 4.39 -1.81 4.37
C VAL A 43 5.22 -2.79 3.55
N TYR A 44 4.55 -3.51 2.64
CA TYR A 44 5.17 -4.48 1.73
C TYR A 44 6.58 -4.02 1.39
N GLU A 45 7.60 -4.74 1.87
CA GLU A 45 8.98 -4.41 1.54
C GLU A 45 9.03 -4.43 0.02
N TRP A 46 9.20 -3.23 -0.55
CA TRP A 46 9.30 -3.01 -1.98
C TRP A 46 10.20 -4.09 -2.56
N ASN A 47 9.87 -4.66 -3.72
CA ASN A 47 10.63 -5.75 -4.31
C ASN A 47 12.07 -5.31 -4.57
N TYR A 48 12.92 -5.43 -3.55
CA TYR A 48 14.21 -4.78 -3.46
C TYR A 48 15.14 -5.36 -4.52
N THR A 49 14.99 -6.66 -4.77
CA THR A 49 15.64 -7.37 -5.88
C THR A 49 15.33 -6.71 -7.23
N ARG A 50 14.05 -6.39 -7.49
CA ARG A 50 13.62 -5.76 -8.74
C ARG A 50 14.09 -4.30 -8.85
N GLN A 51 14.03 -3.54 -7.75
CA GLN A 51 14.59 -2.19 -7.68
C GLN A 51 16.10 -2.18 -7.94
N MET A 52 16.85 -3.09 -7.30
CA MET A 52 18.30 -3.21 -7.48
C MET A 52 18.67 -3.63 -8.91
N LEU A 53 17.90 -4.53 -9.53
CA LEU A 53 18.07 -4.87 -10.95
C LEU A 53 17.83 -3.67 -11.86
N HIS A 54 16.80 -2.87 -11.58
CA HIS A 54 16.50 -1.66 -12.34
C HIS A 54 17.62 -0.62 -12.24
N ILE A 55 18.12 -0.36 -11.02
CA ILE A 55 19.26 0.53 -10.79
C ILE A 55 20.48 0.08 -11.61
N ARG A 56 20.84 -1.21 -11.55
CA ARG A 56 21.99 -1.74 -12.29
C ARG A 56 21.82 -1.63 -13.81
N LEU A 57 20.61 -1.78 -14.33
CA LEU A 57 20.33 -1.61 -15.75
C LEU A 57 20.45 -0.14 -16.19
N LEU A 58 20.02 0.80 -15.36
CA LEU A 58 20.15 2.23 -15.63
C LEU A 58 21.62 2.67 -15.55
N GLU A 59 22.36 2.21 -14.54
CA GLU A 59 23.81 2.45 -14.43
C GLU A 59 24.58 1.93 -15.65
N ALA A 60 24.22 0.74 -16.15
CA ALA A 60 24.82 0.16 -17.35
C ALA A 60 24.54 0.98 -18.63
N ARG A 61 23.47 1.79 -18.64
CA ARG A 61 23.12 2.72 -19.72
C ARG A 61 23.70 4.13 -19.53
N GLY A 62 24.36 4.39 -18.41
CA GLY A 62 24.85 5.72 -18.03
C GLY A 62 23.75 6.69 -17.59
N GLU A 63 22.57 6.16 -17.26
CA GLU A 63 21.40 6.92 -16.81
C GLU A 63 21.36 6.96 -15.27
N ARG A 64 20.82 8.03 -14.70
CA ARG A 64 20.61 8.14 -13.25
C ARG A 64 19.16 7.81 -12.91
N PRO A 65 18.90 6.87 -11.99
CA PRO A 65 17.53 6.57 -11.55
C PRO A 65 16.88 7.78 -10.90
N GLN A 66 15.59 8.00 -11.17
CA GLN A 66 14.78 8.98 -10.46
C GLN A 66 14.10 8.32 -9.26
N GLU A 67 13.98 9.03 -8.13
CA GLU A 67 13.31 8.49 -6.92
C GLU A 67 11.88 8.01 -7.20
N ALA A 68 11.15 8.70 -8.07
CA ALA A 68 9.79 8.33 -8.47
C ALA A 68 9.72 6.98 -9.20
N GLU A 69 10.80 6.57 -9.88
CA GLU A 69 10.90 5.28 -10.57
C GLU A 69 11.27 4.16 -9.58
N LEU A 70 11.89 4.48 -8.46
CA LEU A 70 12.28 3.48 -7.45
C LEU A 70 11.12 3.13 -6.52
N PHE A 71 10.27 4.10 -6.17
CA PHE A 71 9.14 3.92 -5.23
C PHE A 71 7.77 4.15 -5.88
N GLY A 72 7.66 3.94 -7.20
CA GLY A 72 6.42 4.04 -7.96
C GLY A 72 5.67 2.70 -8.04
N LYS A 73 4.35 2.71 -8.25
CA LYS A 73 3.47 1.51 -8.29
C LYS A 73 3.92 0.35 -9.20
N GLU A 74 4.95 0.54 -10.01
CA GLU A 74 5.50 -0.46 -10.93
C GLU A 74 6.37 -1.53 -10.24
N PHE A 75 6.82 -1.32 -9.00
CA PHE A 75 7.67 -2.25 -8.24
C PHE A 75 6.97 -2.92 -7.06
#